data_AF-A0A7X7Z365-F1
#
_entry.id   AF-A0A7X7Z365-F1
#
_cell.length_a   1.000
_cell.length_b   1.000
_cell.length_c   1.000
_cell.angle_alpha   90.00
_cell.angle_beta   90.00
_cell.angle_gamma   90.00
#
_symmetry.space_group_name_H-M   'P 1'
#
loop_
_entity.id
_entity.type
_entity.pdbx_description
1 polymer ?
#
loop_
_entity_poly.entity_id
_entity_poly.type
_entity_poly.pdbx_seq_one_letter_code
_entity_poly.pdbx_strand_id
1 'polypeptide(L)'
;MWTRFKRWLRSVFGGTMDSLEDPEKILKQNIRDMNDQVPRMNESIAMIKANVSLLETRQKERQQKIEEHKARIKAALQAGRRDVALNFATTLEQLNQDLVNDDSQLKVSREAYERALKVKEAFLLEKKRKIEEVQRAVTKHKQTEWQKKVADAMATFEVGGIDQTHDEMIERINQQAALNQARMEMALDNIDIKGIEIEKEAQKIQANELLKQFELELGLTSPQPIQEKSIGPGEETLAAVEAEAQPAGEVNKTVGPKKVTNS
;
A
#
# COMPACT_ATOMS: atom_id res chain seq x y z
N MET A 1 1.06 -10.80 26.37
CA MET A 1 1.04 -10.08 25.07
C MET A 1 -0.35 -10.09 24.42
N TRP A 2 -1.00 -11.25 24.25
CA TRP A 2 -2.34 -11.39 23.63
C TRP A 2 -3.47 -10.54 24.22
N THR A 3 -3.52 -10.39 25.54
CA THR A 3 -4.47 -9.52 26.25
C THR A 3 -4.27 -8.04 25.91
N ARG A 4 -3.04 -7.62 25.59
CA ARG A 4 -2.73 -6.25 25.17
C ARG A 4 -3.16 -6.00 23.73
N PHE A 5 -3.01 -6.98 22.85
CA PHE A 5 -3.51 -6.94 21.46
C PHE A 5 -5.05 -6.89 21.40
N LYS A 6 -5.75 -7.71 22.18
CA LYS A 6 -7.23 -7.65 22.29
C LYS A 6 -7.73 -6.32 22.85
N ARG A 7 -7.02 -5.76 23.84
CA ARG A 7 -7.37 -4.46 24.43
C ARG A 7 -7.11 -3.31 23.45
N TRP A 8 -6.02 -3.39 22.68
CA TRP A 8 -5.75 -2.46 21.59
C TRP A 8 -6.83 -2.53 20.51
N LEU A 9 -7.17 -3.72 20.01
CA LEU A 9 -8.28 -3.95 19.08
C LEU A 9 -9.59 -3.35 19.61
N ARG A 10 -9.98 -3.65 20.86
CA ARG A 10 -11.20 -3.11 21.47
C ARG A 10 -11.18 -1.58 21.61
N SER A 11 -10.01 -0.97 21.83
CA SER A 11 -9.88 0.49 21.88
C SER A 11 -9.94 1.14 20.50
N VAL A 12 -9.49 0.46 19.44
CA VAL A 12 -9.59 0.95 18.05
C VAL A 12 -11.04 0.94 17.57
N PHE A 13 -11.85 -0.02 18.03
CA PHE A 13 -13.27 -0.14 17.69
C PHE A 13 -14.24 0.47 18.71
N GLY A 14 -13.73 1.12 19.76
CA GLY A 14 -14.49 1.48 20.96
C GLY A 14 -14.75 2.97 21.17
N GLY A 15 -15.02 3.74 20.11
CA GLY A 15 -15.21 5.20 20.21
C GLY A 15 -16.46 5.73 19.50
N THR A 16 -17.44 6.15 20.30
CA THR A 16 -18.52 7.14 19.99
C THR A 16 -18.68 7.93 21.30
N MET A 17 -18.76 9.25 21.37
CA MET A 17 -19.74 10.16 20.77
C MET A 17 -19.35 11.60 21.17
N ASP A 18 -19.32 12.54 20.23
CA ASP A 18 -19.83 13.92 20.39
C ASP A 18 -19.46 14.77 19.17
N SER A 19 -20.41 14.94 18.23
CA SER A 19 -20.51 16.14 17.38
C SER A 19 -21.84 16.08 16.63
N LEU A 20 -22.80 16.90 17.08
CA LEU A 20 -24.19 16.94 16.62
C LEU A 20 -24.41 17.77 15.33
N GLU A 21 -23.37 18.22 14.64
CA GLU A 21 -23.55 19.31 13.67
C GLU A 21 -23.83 18.89 12.22
N ASP A 22 -23.48 17.68 11.76
CA ASP A 22 -23.85 17.23 10.41
C ASP A 22 -23.68 15.70 10.23
N PRO A 23 -24.75 14.91 9.95
CA PRO A 23 -24.63 13.46 9.74
C PRO A 23 -23.69 13.10 8.58
N GLU A 24 -23.57 13.93 7.54
CA GLU A 24 -22.62 13.70 6.43
C GLU A 24 -21.17 13.79 6.92
N LYS A 25 -20.88 14.72 7.84
CA LYS A 25 -19.53 14.94 8.38
C LYS A 25 -19.07 13.77 9.25
N ILE A 26 -19.96 13.20 10.06
CA ILE A 26 -19.67 12.02 10.89
C ILE A 26 -19.33 10.82 10.01
N LEU A 27 -20.14 10.58 8.96
CA LEU A 27 -19.94 9.48 8.03
C LEU A 27 -18.61 9.61 7.26
N LYS A 28 -18.28 10.82 6.79
CA LYS A 28 -16.99 11.11 6.15
C LYS A 28 -15.81 10.94 7.11
N GLN A 29 -15.96 11.34 8.37
CA GLN A 29 -14.92 11.17 9.38
C GLN A 29 -14.68 9.68 9.66
N ASN A 30 -15.74 8.87 9.74
CA ASN A 30 -15.61 7.43 9.91
C ASN A 30 -14.81 6.78 8.77
N ILE A 31 -15.08 7.15 7.52
CA ILE A 31 -14.30 6.69 6.36
C ILE A 31 -12.82 7.10 6.47
N ARG A 32 -12.55 8.36 6.89
CA ARG A 32 -11.19 8.85 7.12
C ARG A 32 -10.48 8.01 8.19
N ASP A 33 -11.13 7.80 9.33
CA ASP A 33 -10.57 6.99 10.42
C ASP A 33 -10.29 5.54 9.96
N MET A 34 -11.16 4.97 9.13
CA MET A 34 -10.94 3.64 8.54
C MET A 34 -9.75 3.63 7.56
N ASN A 35 -9.59 4.67 6.75
CA ASN A 35 -8.42 4.82 5.87
C ASN A 35 -7.13 4.93 6.67
N ASP A 36 -7.14 5.68 7.78
CA ASP A 36 -5.98 5.83 8.67
C ASP A 36 -5.63 4.54 9.43
N GLN A 37 -6.59 3.61 9.57
CA GLN A 37 -6.34 2.30 10.18
C GLN A 37 -5.55 1.35 9.26
N VAL A 38 -5.70 1.46 7.93
CA VAL A 38 -5.04 0.54 6.99
C VAL A 38 -3.50 0.58 7.11
N PRO A 39 -2.84 1.75 7.16
CA PRO A 39 -1.40 1.82 7.41
C PRO A 39 -0.99 1.16 8.74
N ARG A 40 -1.72 1.40 9.83
CA ARG A 40 -1.43 0.80 11.15
C ARG A 40 -1.56 -0.72 11.15
N MET A 41 -2.53 -1.25 10.42
CA MET A 41 -2.69 -2.70 10.23
C MET A 41 -1.53 -3.27 9.42
N ASN A 42 -1.09 -2.58 8.36
CA ASN A 42 0.06 -3.00 7.56
C ASN A 42 1.34 -3.05 8.38
N GLU A 43 1.59 -2.05 9.22
CA GLU A 43 2.74 -2.01 10.13
C GLU A 43 2.70 -3.17 11.13
N SER A 44 1.52 -3.43 11.73
CA SER A 44 1.33 -4.57 12.65
C SER A 44 1.58 -5.91 11.95
N ILE A 45 1.09 -6.08 10.72
CA ILE A 45 1.31 -7.28 9.90
C ILE A 45 2.79 -7.43 9.54
N ALA A 46 3.47 -6.34 9.19
CA ALA A 46 4.90 -6.33 8.91
C ALA A 46 5.73 -6.74 10.14
N MET A 47 5.36 -6.27 11.33
CA MET A 47 6.01 -6.69 12.59
C MET A 47 5.83 -8.20 12.84
N ILE A 48 4.64 -8.75 12.60
CA ILE A 48 4.42 -10.20 12.72
C ILE A 48 5.24 -10.96 11.68
N LYS A 49 5.28 -10.48 10.42
CA LYS A 49 6.08 -11.07 9.35
C LYS A 49 7.57 -11.06 9.68
N ALA A 50 8.09 -9.97 10.24
CA ALA A 50 9.46 -9.87 10.69
C ALA A 50 9.77 -10.92 11.78
N ASN A 51 8.85 -11.12 12.73
CA ASN A 51 9.00 -12.17 13.73
C ASN A 51 9.01 -13.58 13.12
N VAL A 52 8.14 -13.86 12.13
CA VAL A 52 8.17 -15.12 11.36
C VAL A 52 9.54 -15.31 10.70
N SER A 53 10.02 -14.32 9.96
CA SER A 53 11.30 -14.41 9.24
C SER A 53 12.51 -14.58 10.17
N LEU A 54 12.49 -13.92 11.34
CA LEU A 54 13.51 -14.10 12.38
C LEU A 54 13.52 -15.53 12.92
N LEU A 55 12.34 -16.10 13.20
CA LEU A 55 12.21 -17.47 13.67
C LEU A 55 12.63 -18.50 12.61
N GLU A 56 12.32 -18.27 11.34
CA GLU A 56 12.77 -19.11 10.23
C GLU A 56 14.30 -19.10 10.09
N THR A 57 14.90 -17.92 10.20
CA THR A 57 16.37 -17.78 10.17
C THR A 57 17.00 -18.53 11.34
N ARG A 58 16.45 -18.35 12.56
CA ARG A 58 16.95 -19.03 13.76
C ARG A 58 16.80 -20.55 13.67
N GLN A 59 15.68 -21.04 13.15
CA GLN A 59 15.45 -22.47 12.91
C GLN A 59 16.51 -23.03 11.96
N LYS A 60 16.77 -22.33 10.84
CA LYS A 60 17.79 -22.74 9.86
C LYS A 60 19.19 -22.77 10.46
N GLU A 61 19.57 -21.74 11.21
CA GLU A 61 20.85 -21.70 11.93
C GLU A 61 20.99 -22.84 12.95
N ARG A 62 19.92 -23.14 13.71
CA ARG A 62 19.92 -24.27 14.65
C ARG A 62 20.06 -25.61 13.94
N GLN A 63 19.37 -25.80 12.82
CA GLN A 63 19.52 -27.02 12.02
C GLN A 63 20.96 -27.20 11.51
N GLN A 64 21.61 -26.12 11.07
CA GLN A 64 23.02 -26.16 10.65
C GLN A 64 23.94 -26.53 11.81
N LYS A 65 23.75 -25.92 13.00
CA LYS A 65 24.52 -26.24 14.21
C LYS A 65 24.33 -27.69 14.65
N ILE A 66 23.12 -28.23 14.52
CA ILE A 66 22.82 -29.63 14.81
C ILE A 66 23.65 -30.55 13.91
N GLU A 67 23.66 -30.31 12.59
CA GLU A 67 24.45 -31.12 11.65
C GLU A 67 25.95 -30.98 11.90
N GLU A 68 26.43 -29.78 12.20
CA GLU A 68 27.82 -29.54 12.57
C GLU A 68 28.22 -30.32 13.83
N HIS A 69 27.40 -30.30 14.87
CA HIS A 69 27.67 -31.03 16.12
C HIS A 69 27.62 -32.54 15.90
N LYS A 70 26.70 -33.06 15.08
CA LYS A 70 26.68 -34.48 14.68
C LYS A 70 27.98 -34.87 13.98
N ALA A 71 28.48 -34.06 13.06
CA ALA A 71 29.75 -34.31 12.38
C ALA A 71 30.94 -34.31 13.36
N ARG A 72 30.98 -33.34 14.29
CA ARG A 72 32.00 -33.27 15.35
C ARG A 72 31.97 -34.47 16.29
N ILE A 73 30.78 -34.93 16.69
CA ILE A 73 30.61 -36.16 17.50
C ILE A 73 31.20 -37.35 16.75
N LYS A 74 30.84 -37.53 15.48
CA LYS A 74 31.36 -38.63 14.65
C LYS A 74 32.89 -38.60 14.56
N ALA A 75 33.48 -37.43 14.32
CA ALA A 75 34.93 -37.26 14.27
C ALA A 75 35.61 -37.56 15.62
N ALA A 76 35.05 -37.07 16.74
CA ALA A 76 35.59 -37.33 18.07
C ALA A 76 35.55 -38.82 18.44
N LEU A 77 34.48 -39.53 18.07
CA LEU A 77 34.35 -40.98 18.26
C LEU A 77 35.38 -41.76 17.42
N GLN A 78 35.58 -41.37 16.16
CA GLN A 78 36.61 -41.97 15.29
C GLN A 78 38.03 -41.75 15.83
N ALA A 79 38.28 -40.61 16.47
CA ALA A 79 39.54 -40.29 17.13
C ALA A 79 39.69 -40.95 18.53
N GLY A 80 38.73 -41.78 18.96
CA GLY A 80 38.76 -42.44 20.28
C GLY A 80 38.50 -41.51 21.47
N ARG A 81 38.16 -40.24 21.24
CA ARG A 81 37.92 -39.22 22.28
C ARG A 81 36.46 -39.20 22.71
N ARG A 82 36.06 -40.21 23.49
CA ARG A 82 34.65 -40.39 23.92
C ARG A 82 34.17 -39.28 24.87
N ASP A 83 35.07 -38.76 25.70
CA ASP A 83 34.84 -37.62 26.59
C ASP A 83 34.43 -36.35 25.82
N VAL A 84 35.14 -36.04 24.74
CA VAL A 84 34.83 -34.90 23.86
C VAL A 84 33.52 -35.13 23.11
N ALA A 85 33.30 -36.36 22.62
CA ALA A 85 32.06 -36.73 21.96
C ALA A 85 30.83 -36.59 22.88
N LEU A 86 30.97 -36.95 24.16
CA LEU A 86 29.90 -36.83 25.16
C LEU A 86 29.51 -35.37 25.40
N ASN A 87 30.49 -34.46 25.50
CA ASN A 87 30.22 -33.03 25.62
C ASN A 87 29.43 -32.48 24.42
N PHE A 88 29.83 -32.83 23.18
CA PHE A 88 29.09 -32.41 21.99
C PHE A 88 27.70 -33.03 21.91
N ALA A 89 27.51 -34.26 22.41
CA ALA A 89 26.21 -34.90 22.46
C ALA A 89 25.23 -34.19 23.41
N THR A 90 25.69 -33.74 24.58
CA THR A 90 24.88 -32.93 25.50
C THR A 90 24.45 -31.61 24.86
N THR A 91 25.36 -30.91 24.19
CA THR A 91 25.02 -29.68 23.45
C THR A 91 24.05 -29.97 22.31
N LEU A 92 24.20 -31.09 21.61
CA LEU A 92 23.30 -31.51 20.53
C LEU A 92 21.88 -31.75 21.06
N GLU A 93 21.73 -32.37 22.23
CA GLU A 93 20.42 -32.57 22.86
C GLU A 93 19.74 -31.23 23.16
N GLN A 94 20.48 -30.28 23.73
CA GLN A 94 19.98 -28.92 23.97
C GLN A 94 19.56 -28.23 22.67
N LEU A 95 20.38 -28.32 21.62
CA LEU A 95 20.06 -27.74 20.30
C LEU A 95 18.79 -28.35 19.70
N ASN A 96 18.54 -29.65 19.89
CA ASN A 96 17.32 -30.30 19.42
C ASN A 96 16.08 -29.81 20.21
N GLN A 97 16.17 -29.68 21.53
CA GLN A 97 15.07 -29.15 22.35
C GLN A 97 14.74 -27.71 21.94
N ASP A 98 15.77 -26.90 21.74
CA ASP A 98 15.68 -25.54 21.24
C ASP A 98 15.03 -25.45 19.85
N LEU A 99 15.37 -26.38 18.94
CA LEU A 99 14.77 -26.45 17.61
C LEU A 99 13.26 -26.76 17.69
N VAL A 100 12.85 -27.69 18.56
CA VAL A 100 11.42 -28.00 18.78
C VAL A 100 10.67 -26.78 19.32
N ASN A 101 11.29 -26.04 20.24
CA ASN A 101 10.71 -24.81 20.77
C ASN A 101 10.55 -23.75 19.66
N ASP A 102 11.57 -23.55 18.83
CA ASP A 102 11.51 -22.63 17.69
C ASP A 102 10.43 -23.02 16.68
N ASP A 103 10.31 -24.31 16.34
CA ASP A 103 9.30 -24.79 15.40
C ASP A 103 7.88 -24.52 15.92
N SER A 104 7.66 -24.76 17.21
CA SER A 104 6.37 -24.46 17.86
C SER A 104 6.05 -22.96 17.81
N GLN A 105 7.03 -22.08 18.06
CA GLN A 105 6.87 -20.64 18.01
C GLN A 105 6.64 -20.15 16.58
N LEU A 106 7.37 -20.72 15.63
CA LEU A 106 7.24 -20.40 14.21
C LEU A 106 5.85 -20.74 13.70
N LYS A 107 5.31 -21.91 14.05
CA LYS A 107 3.95 -22.32 13.71
C LYS A 107 2.92 -21.31 14.24
N VAL A 108 2.99 -20.96 15.52
CA VAL A 108 2.08 -19.97 16.14
C VAL A 108 2.20 -18.61 15.46
N SER A 109 3.43 -18.17 15.12
CA SER A 109 3.68 -16.89 14.46
C SER A 109 3.13 -16.87 13.03
N ARG A 110 3.28 -17.96 12.27
CA ARG A 110 2.69 -18.11 10.92
C ARG A 110 1.17 -18.07 10.96
N GLU A 111 0.55 -18.79 11.89
CA GLU A 111 -0.91 -18.74 12.06
C GLU A 111 -1.38 -17.33 12.45
N ALA A 112 -0.64 -16.62 13.30
CA ALA A 112 -0.96 -15.24 13.65
C ALA A 112 -0.84 -14.29 12.45
N TYR A 113 0.17 -14.48 11.60
CA TYR A 113 0.35 -13.73 10.36
C TYR A 113 -0.82 -13.94 9.39
N GLU A 114 -1.20 -15.20 9.13
CA GLU A 114 -2.32 -15.53 8.26
C GLU A 114 -3.65 -14.96 8.78
N ARG A 115 -3.90 -15.06 10.10
CA ARG A 115 -5.08 -14.46 10.71
C ARG A 115 -5.08 -12.94 10.56
N ALA A 116 -3.93 -12.29 10.71
CA ALA A 116 -3.82 -10.84 10.54
C ALA A 116 -4.12 -10.41 9.09
N LEU A 117 -3.67 -11.18 8.10
CA LEU A 117 -4.03 -10.95 6.69
C LEU A 117 -5.54 -11.07 6.45
N LYS A 118 -6.18 -12.12 6.98
CA LYS A 118 -7.63 -12.31 6.88
C LYS A 118 -8.42 -11.19 7.54
N VAL A 119 -7.95 -10.72 8.71
CA VAL A 119 -8.57 -9.57 9.40
C VAL A 119 -8.45 -8.29 8.57
N LYS A 120 -7.29 -8.05 7.93
CA LYS A 120 -7.12 -6.93 7.00
C LYS A 120 -8.06 -7.03 5.80
N GLU A 121 -8.16 -8.21 5.19
CA GLU A 121 -9.05 -8.44 4.05
C GLU A 121 -10.51 -8.17 4.43
N ALA A 122 -10.98 -8.74 5.53
CA ALA A 122 -12.34 -8.50 6.05
C ALA A 122 -12.57 -7.02 6.37
N PHE A 123 -11.58 -6.33 6.94
CA PHE A 123 -11.66 -4.89 7.21
C PHE A 123 -11.77 -4.07 5.93
N LEU A 124 -11.01 -4.40 4.89
CA LEU A 124 -11.07 -3.70 3.60
C LEU A 124 -12.42 -3.90 2.90
N LEU A 125 -12.98 -5.12 2.97
CA LEU A 125 -14.32 -5.40 2.44
C LEU A 125 -15.39 -4.59 3.19
N GLU A 126 -15.33 -4.58 4.53
CA GLU A 126 -16.26 -3.82 5.35
C GLU A 126 -16.11 -2.31 5.13
N LYS A 127 -14.88 -1.82 4.98
CA LYS A 127 -14.58 -0.43 4.60
C LYS A 127 -15.26 -0.07 3.29
N LYS A 128 -15.12 -0.92 2.25
CA LYS A 128 -15.76 -0.69 0.96
C LYS A 128 -17.28 -0.65 1.09
N ARG A 129 -17.87 -1.63 1.80
CA ARG A 129 -19.32 -1.67 2.07
C ARG A 129 -19.81 -0.40 2.75
N LYS A 130 -19.06 0.10 3.74
CA LYS A 130 -19.40 1.33 4.47
C LYS A 130 -19.27 2.58 3.59
N ILE A 131 -18.25 2.66 2.74
CA ILE A 131 -18.10 3.75 1.76
C ILE A 131 -19.32 3.81 0.84
N GLU A 132 -19.74 2.68 0.27
CA GLU A 132 -20.92 2.62 -0.59
C GLU A 132 -22.21 3.01 0.15
N GLU A 133 -22.37 2.58 1.41
CA GLU A 133 -23.50 2.98 2.26
C GLU A 133 -23.53 4.49 2.51
N VAL A 134 -22.38 5.07 2.84
CA VAL A 134 -22.20 6.49 3.09
C VAL A 134 -22.49 7.28 1.82
N GLN A 135 -21.97 6.87 0.66
CA GLN A 135 -22.26 7.52 -0.63
C GLN A 135 -23.76 7.54 -0.90
N ARG A 136 -24.47 6.41 -0.74
CA ARG A 136 -25.93 6.35 -0.90
C ARG A 136 -26.65 7.28 0.07
N ALA A 137 -26.25 7.29 1.34
CA ALA A 137 -26.83 8.16 2.36
C ALA A 137 -26.62 9.65 2.06
N VAL A 138 -25.41 10.03 1.63
CA VAL A 138 -25.06 11.39 1.23
C VAL A 138 -25.85 11.83 0.01
N THR A 139 -25.96 11.00 -1.03
CA THR A 139 -26.77 11.31 -2.22
C THR A 139 -28.23 11.53 -1.84
N LYS A 140 -28.81 10.65 -1.02
CA LYS A 140 -30.19 10.78 -0.54
C LYS A 140 -30.39 12.05 0.29
N HIS A 141 -29.43 12.37 1.18
CA HIS A 141 -29.48 13.58 1.99
C HIS A 141 -29.48 14.83 1.10
N LYS A 142 -28.54 14.92 0.14
CA LYS A 142 -28.47 16.03 -0.81
C LYS A 142 -29.74 16.17 -1.66
N GLN A 143 -30.33 15.06 -2.09
CA GLN A 143 -31.61 15.07 -2.81
C GLN A 143 -32.74 15.63 -1.93
N THR A 144 -32.80 15.22 -0.66
CA THR A 144 -33.81 15.70 0.31
C THR A 144 -33.65 17.19 0.59
N GLU A 145 -32.41 17.66 0.80
CA GLU A 145 -32.11 19.09 0.97
C GLU A 145 -32.48 19.91 -0.27
N TRP A 146 -32.26 19.35 -1.46
CA TRP A 146 -32.68 19.99 -2.71
C TRP A 146 -34.20 20.06 -2.84
N GLN A 147 -34.92 18.97 -2.55
CA GLN A 147 -36.40 18.95 -2.55
C GLN A 147 -36.97 19.97 -1.57
N LYS A 148 -36.38 20.06 -0.37
CA LYS A 148 -36.77 21.07 0.63
C LYS A 148 -36.55 22.49 0.11
N LYS A 149 -35.38 22.79 -0.47
CA LYS A 149 -35.09 24.12 -1.06
C LYS A 149 -36.07 24.49 -2.17
N VAL A 150 -36.47 23.52 -3.00
CA VAL A 150 -37.50 23.74 -4.04
C VAL A 150 -38.86 24.01 -3.40
N ALA A 151 -39.27 23.21 -2.42
CA ALA A 151 -40.55 23.41 -1.72
C ALA A 151 -40.59 24.77 -1.00
N ASP A 152 -39.51 25.17 -0.32
CA ASP A 152 -39.40 26.48 0.34
C ASP A 152 -39.46 27.64 -0.67
N ALA A 153 -38.83 27.49 -1.84
CA ALA A 153 -38.91 28.46 -2.93
C ALA A 153 -40.34 28.56 -3.50
N MET A 154 -41.03 27.42 -3.68
CA MET A 154 -42.42 27.39 -4.13
C MET A 154 -43.38 28.00 -3.11
N ALA A 155 -43.23 27.69 -1.81
CA ALA A 155 -44.05 28.25 -0.75
C ALA A 155 -43.84 29.76 -0.58
N THR A 156 -42.60 30.24 -0.69
CA THR A 156 -42.29 31.68 -0.68
C THR A 156 -42.90 32.39 -1.90
N PHE A 157 -43.00 31.70 -3.04
CA PHE A 157 -43.56 32.21 -4.28
C PHE A 157 -45.09 32.23 -4.30
N GLU A 158 -45.77 31.22 -3.74
CA GLU A 158 -47.25 31.18 -3.61
C GLU A 158 -47.83 32.36 -2.80
N VAL A 159 -47.05 32.90 -1.85
CA VAL A 159 -47.50 34.03 -1.00
C VAL A 159 -47.38 35.39 -1.72
N GLY A 160 -46.63 35.48 -2.82
CA GLY A 160 -46.43 36.68 -3.63
C GLY A 160 -47.11 36.58 -4.99
N GLY A 161 -48.44 36.54 -5.03
CA GLY A 161 -49.19 36.32 -6.27
C GLY A 161 -48.85 37.29 -7.41
N ILE A 162 -48.63 36.74 -8.61
CA ILE A 162 -48.85 37.29 -9.97
C ILE A 162 -48.78 36.11 -10.97
N ASP A 163 -49.88 35.84 -11.69
CA ASP A 163 -50.14 34.61 -12.47
C ASP A 163 -49.42 34.48 -13.82
N GLN A 164 -48.63 35.46 -14.26
CA GLN A 164 -47.99 35.44 -15.60
C GLN A 164 -46.51 35.05 -15.59
N THR A 165 -45.82 35.16 -14.46
CA THR A 165 -44.41 34.74 -14.31
C THR A 165 -44.28 33.33 -13.73
N HIS A 166 -45.42 32.66 -13.45
CA HIS A 166 -45.49 31.37 -12.80
C HIS A 166 -44.92 30.23 -13.67
N ASP A 167 -45.38 30.12 -14.92
CA ASP A 167 -44.97 29.04 -15.83
C ASP A 167 -43.49 29.10 -16.22
N GLU A 168 -42.99 30.29 -16.57
CA GLU A 168 -41.57 30.49 -16.90
C GLU A 168 -40.66 30.20 -15.69
N MET A 169 -41.12 30.51 -14.48
CA MET A 169 -40.35 30.27 -13.27
C MET A 169 -40.38 28.78 -12.86
N ILE A 170 -41.51 28.09 -13.00
CA ILE A 170 -41.59 26.63 -12.84
C ILE A 170 -40.65 25.95 -13.84
N GLU A 171 -40.63 26.41 -15.09
CA GLU A 171 -39.73 25.86 -16.10
C GLU A 171 -38.26 26.10 -15.72
N ARG A 172 -37.89 27.28 -15.22
CA ARG A 172 -36.53 27.55 -14.71
C ARG A 172 -36.16 26.70 -13.50
N ILE A 173 -37.08 26.48 -12.57
CA ILE A 173 -36.87 25.60 -11.40
C ILE A 173 -36.65 24.17 -11.88
N ASN A 174 -37.44 23.68 -12.83
CA ASN A 174 -37.29 22.34 -13.42
C ASN A 174 -35.98 22.20 -14.21
N GLN A 175 -35.56 23.23 -14.95
CA GLN A 175 -34.27 23.24 -15.63
C GLN A 175 -33.11 23.20 -14.62
N GLN A 176 -33.17 24.00 -13.55
CA GLN A 176 -32.18 23.95 -12.47
C GLN A 176 -32.21 22.61 -11.73
N ALA A 177 -33.37 21.99 -11.56
CA ALA A 177 -33.53 20.64 -11.01
C ALA A 177 -32.75 19.62 -11.82
N ALA A 178 -33.03 19.56 -13.12
CA ALA A 178 -32.40 18.64 -14.05
C ALA A 178 -30.87 18.85 -14.11
N LEU A 179 -30.42 20.11 -14.08
CA LEU A 179 -29.01 20.45 -14.15
C LEU A 179 -28.25 20.06 -12.87
N ASN A 180 -28.87 20.23 -11.69
CA ASN A 180 -28.28 19.77 -10.43
C ASN A 180 -28.29 18.25 -10.30
N GLN A 181 -29.34 17.58 -10.78
CA GLN A 181 -29.42 16.12 -10.87
C GLN A 181 -28.31 15.56 -11.77
N ALA A 182 -28.12 16.12 -12.97
CA ALA A 182 -27.05 15.73 -13.89
C ALA A 182 -25.65 15.95 -13.29
N ARG A 183 -25.44 17.06 -12.57
CA ARG A 183 -24.18 17.30 -11.84
C ARG A 183 -23.92 16.28 -10.74
N MET A 184 -24.97 15.79 -10.07
CA MET A 184 -24.84 14.73 -9.07
C MET A 184 -24.41 13.42 -9.70
N GLU A 185 -25.05 13.02 -10.81
CA GLU A 185 -24.71 11.80 -11.55
C GLU A 185 -23.26 11.84 -12.04
N MET A 186 -22.81 12.96 -12.61
CA MET A 186 -21.41 13.14 -13.02
C MET A 186 -20.40 13.14 -11.87
N ALA A 187 -20.79 13.59 -10.67
CA ALA A 187 -19.92 13.58 -9.50
C ALA A 187 -19.77 12.17 -8.89
N LEU A 188 -20.81 11.34 -9.00
CA LEU A 188 -20.79 9.94 -8.60
C LEU A 188 -19.91 9.11 -9.54
N ASP A 189 -19.99 9.35 -10.85
CA ASP A 189 -19.16 8.63 -11.83
C ASP A 189 -17.66 8.97 -11.72
N ASN A 190 -17.30 10.18 -11.29
CA ASN A 190 -15.90 10.63 -11.27
C ASN A 190 -15.09 10.28 -10.01
N ILE A 191 -15.72 9.97 -8.88
CA ILE A 191 -15.01 9.78 -7.60
C ILE A 191 -14.57 8.31 -7.38
N ASP A 192 -15.25 7.33 -7.98
CA ASP A 192 -14.96 5.90 -7.71
C ASP A 192 -14.11 5.21 -8.78
N ILE A 193 -14.25 5.57 -10.06
CA ILE A 193 -13.58 4.84 -11.16
C ILE A 193 -12.07 5.04 -11.12
N LYS A 194 -11.61 6.28 -10.95
CA LYS A 194 -10.17 6.60 -10.96
C LYS A 194 -9.44 6.06 -9.72
N GLY A 195 -10.06 6.10 -8.55
CA GLY A 195 -9.45 5.57 -7.31
C GLY A 195 -9.29 4.06 -7.35
N ILE A 196 -10.31 3.33 -7.80
CA ILE A 196 -10.31 1.87 -7.90
C ILE A 196 -9.37 1.39 -9.01
N GLU A 197 -9.29 2.10 -10.14
CA GLU A 197 -8.33 1.78 -11.21
C GLU A 197 -6.89 2.03 -10.77
N ILE A 198 -6.59 3.16 -10.14
CA ILE A 198 -5.26 3.46 -9.61
C ILE A 198 -4.83 2.42 -8.56
N GLU A 199 -5.73 1.99 -7.69
CA GLU A 199 -5.42 0.99 -6.65
C GLU A 199 -5.20 -0.41 -7.27
N LYS A 200 -5.96 -0.79 -8.31
CA LYS A 200 -5.73 -2.01 -9.10
C LYS A 200 -4.41 -1.97 -9.87
N GLU A 201 -4.08 -0.83 -10.47
CA GLU A 201 -2.81 -0.64 -11.20
C GLU A 201 -1.62 -0.68 -10.24
N ALA A 202 -1.72 -0.02 -9.08
CA ALA A 202 -0.69 -0.07 -8.04
C ALA A 202 -0.48 -1.50 -7.52
N GLN A 203 -1.55 -2.28 -7.32
CA GLN A 203 -1.46 -3.69 -6.94
C GLN A 203 -0.80 -4.54 -8.04
N LYS A 204 -1.13 -4.31 -9.32
CA LYS A 204 -0.47 -4.97 -10.45
C LYS A 204 1.02 -4.64 -10.51
N ILE A 205 1.39 -3.37 -10.31
CA ILE A 205 2.78 -2.93 -10.30
C ILE A 205 3.54 -3.61 -9.15
N GLN A 206 2.99 -3.62 -7.94
CA GLN A 206 3.61 -4.31 -6.80
C GLN A 206 3.72 -5.82 -7.00
N ALA A 207 2.69 -6.46 -7.58
CA ALA A 207 2.71 -7.89 -7.87
C ALA A 207 3.77 -8.23 -8.93
N ASN A 208 3.92 -7.39 -9.96
CA ASN A 208 4.94 -7.56 -10.99
C ASN A 208 6.35 -7.30 -10.46
N GLU A 209 6.54 -6.31 -9.59
CA GLU A 209 7.82 -6.05 -8.92
C GLU A 209 8.24 -7.24 -8.04
N LEU A 210 7.30 -7.82 -7.30
CA LEU A 210 7.53 -9.00 -6.47
C LEU A 210 7.86 -10.23 -7.31
N LEU A 211 7.13 -10.45 -8.42
CA LEU A 211 7.42 -11.53 -9.36
C LEU A 211 8.83 -11.39 -9.93
N LYS A 212 9.22 -10.17 -10.33
CA LYS A 212 10.54 -9.87 -10.89
C LYS A 212 11.66 -10.09 -9.87
N GLN A 213 11.44 -9.76 -8.61
CA GLN A 213 12.37 -10.09 -7.51
C GLN A 213 12.51 -11.61 -7.34
N PHE A 214 11.40 -12.35 -7.44
CA PHE A 214 11.41 -13.81 -7.35
C PHE A 214 12.11 -14.48 -8.55
N GLU A 215 11.92 -13.94 -9.77
CA GLU A 215 12.60 -14.39 -10.98
C GLU A 215 14.11 -14.12 -10.93
N LEU A 216 14.52 -12.99 -10.33
CA LEU A 216 15.93 -12.68 -10.03
C LEU A 216 16.53 -13.63 -8.99
N GLU A 217 15.80 -13.95 -7.90
CA GLU A 217 16.23 -14.90 -6.87
C GLU A 217 16.34 -16.35 -7.40
N LEU A 218 15.49 -16.74 -8.34
CA LEU A 218 15.52 -18.04 -9.00
C LEU A 218 16.49 -18.12 -10.18
N GLY A 219 17.19 -17.02 -10.51
CA GLY A 219 18.19 -16.97 -11.58
C GLY A 219 17.63 -17.10 -12.99
N LEU A 220 16.35 -16.78 -13.21
CA LEU A 220 15.64 -16.96 -14.48
C LEU A 220 15.71 -15.75 -15.43
N THR A 221 16.34 -14.64 -15.02
CA THR A 221 16.53 -13.45 -15.88
C THR A 221 17.89 -12.77 -15.71
N SER A 222 18.61 -12.58 -16.81
CA SER A 222 19.80 -11.71 -16.91
C SER A 222 19.40 -10.24 -17.10
N PRO A 223 20.16 -9.26 -16.56
CA PRO A 223 19.82 -7.85 -16.68
C PRO A 223 20.01 -7.37 -18.13
N GLN A 224 18.93 -6.92 -18.77
CA GLN A 224 18.99 -6.13 -20.00
C GLN A 224 18.64 -4.66 -19.73
N PRO A 225 19.28 -3.71 -20.46
CA PRO A 225 19.19 -2.29 -20.17
C PRO A 225 17.82 -1.72 -20.57
N ILE A 226 17.39 -0.73 -19.79
CA ILE A 226 16.13 0.00 -19.94
C ILE A 226 16.15 0.75 -21.28
N GLN A 227 15.26 0.40 -22.21
CA GLN A 227 14.95 1.23 -23.38
C GLN A 227 13.92 2.28 -22.98
N GLU A 228 14.38 3.52 -22.90
CA GLU A 228 13.61 4.73 -22.70
C GLU A 228 12.75 4.97 -23.96
N LYS A 229 11.43 4.77 -23.83
CA LYS A 229 10.47 5.01 -24.92
C LYS A 229 10.12 6.50 -24.92
N SER A 230 10.64 7.20 -25.92
CA SER A 230 10.31 8.58 -26.26
C SER A 230 8.82 8.75 -26.53
N ILE A 231 8.21 9.75 -25.87
CA ILE A 231 6.91 10.29 -26.22
C ILE A 231 7.16 11.71 -26.78
N GLY A 232 7.05 11.86 -28.09
CA GLY A 232 6.57 13.08 -28.73
C GLY A 232 5.19 12.77 -29.35
N PRO A 233 4.37 13.76 -29.75
CA PRO A 233 4.82 14.96 -30.48
C PRO A 233 4.06 16.26 -30.15
N GLY A 234 4.58 17.38 -30.64
CA GLY A 234 3.90 18.67 -30.69
C GLY A 234 4.76 19.72 -31.38
N GLU A 235 4.50 19.96 -32.66
CA GLU A 235 5.03 21.10 -33.43
C GLU A 235 4.42 22.41 -32.91
N GLU A 236 5.25 23.43 -32.67
CA GLU A 236 4.91 24.81 -33.00
C GLU A 236 6.18 25.67 -33.10
N THR A 237 6.13 26.61 -34.03
CA THR A 237 7.25 27.27 -34.69
C THR A 237 7.65 28.61 -34.05
N LEU A 238 8.84 29.10 -34.46
CA LEU A 238 9.33 30.49 -34.46
C LEU A 238 9.97 31.05 -33.17
N ALA A 239 11.29 31.24 -33.20
CA ALA A 239 11.92 32.58 -33.27
C ALA A 239 13.43 32.49 -32.98
N ALA A 240 14.22 33.09 -33.87
CA ALA A 240 15.65 33.35 -33.73
C ALA A 240 15.94 34.33 -32.57
N VAL A 241 17.14 34.25 -31.97
CA VAL A 241 18.09 35.37 -31.78
C VAL A 241 19.46 34.80 -31.34
N GLU A 242 20.52 35.33 -31.94
CA GLU A 242 21.95 35.16 -31.67
C GLU A 242 22.37 35.37 -30.21
N ALA A 243 23.43 34.69 -29.78
CA ALA A 243 24.52 35.31 -29.02
C ALA A 243 25.80 34.45 -29.05
N GLU A 244 26.89 35.11 -29.43
CA GLU A 244 28.27 34.65 -29.54
C GLU A 244 28.86 34.17 -28.19
N ALA A 245 29.84 33.26 -28.27
CA ALA A 245 31.20 33.45 -27.70
C ALA A 245 31.99 32.12 -27.62
N GLN A 246 33.03 32.01 -28.44
CA GLN A 246 34.27 31.28 -28.15
C GLN A 246 35.35 32.32 -27.78
N PRO A 247 36.61 31.98 -27.41
CA PRO A 247 37.19 30.73 -26.84
C PRO A 247 38.15 31.04 -25.64
N ALA A 248 38.79 30.02 -25.05
CA ALA A 248 40.25 29.99 -24.74
C ALA A 248 40.63 28.89 -23.72
N GLY A 249 41.83 28.30 -23.90
CA GLY A 249 42.56 27.56 -22.85
C GLY A 249 43.13 26.21 -23.33
N GLU A 250 44.17 26.23 -24.17
CA GLU A 250 45.55 25.79 -23.83
C GLU A 250 45.76 24.26 -23.76
N VAL A 251 46.33 23.68 -24.81
CA VAL A 251 47.78 23.41 -24.98
C VAL A 251 48.33 22.48 -23.89
N ASN A 252 48.53 21.21 -24.24
CA ASN A 252 49.65 20.47 -23.68
C ASN A 252 50.47 19.79 -24.77
N LYS A 253 51.78 19.88 -24.56
CA LYS A 253 52.83 19.81 -25.57
C LYS A 253 53.21 18.38 -25.88
N THR A 254 53.50 18.19 -27.15
CA THR A 254 54.38 17.19 -27.73
C THR A 254 55.67 16.98 -26.92
N VAL A 255 55.95 15.73 -26.55
CA VAL A 255 57.32 15.22 -26.45
C VAL A 255 57.38 13.92 -27.23
N GLY A 256 58.01 13.97 -28.40
CA GLY A 256 58.72 12.81 -28.96
C GLY A 256 60.23 13.08 -28.85
N PRO A 257 61.10 12.27 -29.45
CA PRO A 257 60.95 10.88 -29.87
C PRO A 257 62.11 10.01 -29.32
N LYS A 258 62.03 8.68 -29.42
CA LYS A 258 63.23 7.85 -29.64
C LYS A 258 62.86 6.49 -30.22
N LYS A 259 63.21 6.35 -31.50
CA LYS A 259 63.45 5.08 -32.17
C LYS A 259 64.48 4.30 -31.37
N VAL A 260 64.17 3.04 -31.07
CA VAL A 260 65.16 1.98 -31.15
C VAL A 260 64.74 1.17 -32.37
N THR A 261 65.42 1.45 -33.47
CA THR A 261 65.58 0.51 -34.57
C THR A 261 66.23 -0.76 -34.01
N ASN A 262 65.99 -1.92 -34.60
CA ASN A 262 67.08 -2.89 -34.56
C ASN A 262 68.05 -2.45 -35.66
N SER A 263 69.23 -1.94 -35.24
CA SER A 263 70.33 -1.34 -36.01
C SER A 263 70.28 0.17 -36.25
#